data_AF-A0A645I4A3-F1
#
_entry.id   AF-A0A645I4A3-F1
#
_cell.length_a   1.000
_cell.length_b   1.000
_cell.length_c   1.000
_cell.angle_alpha   90.00
_cell.angle_beta   90.00
_cell.angle_gamma   90.00
#
_symmetry.space_group_name_H-M   'P 1'
#
loop_
_entity.id
_entity.type
_entity.pdbx_description
1 polymer ?
#
loop_
_entity_poly.entity_id
_entity_poly.type
_entity_poly.pdbx_seq_one_letter_code
_entity_poly.pdbx_strand_id
1 'polypeptide(L)'
;MVEKPDVDKAPSNIAILGRYIITPAIFDILENQEPGKGGEIQLTDALQTLADQEAIYAYNFEGRRYDVGDKLGFLEATVDFALKRPELRDEFMEFLRSKGEHKKAKEVKVNVMDEVAIDAE
;
A
#
# COMPACT_ATOMS: atom_id res chain seq x y z
N MET A 1 10.84 15.26 -8.58
CA MET A 1 9.83 14.20 -8.35
C MET A 1 9.83 13.27 -9.56
N VAL A 2 9.49 11.99 -9.42
CA VAL A 2 9.54 11.01 -10.53
C VAL A 2 8.39 10.02 -10.39
N GLU A 3 7.65 9.76 -11.47
CA GLU A 3 6.53 8.80 -11.46
C GLU A 3 7.03 7.34 -11.46
N LYS A 4 6.71 6.61 -10.39
CA LYS A 4 7.01 5.16 -10.23
C LYS A 4 8.45 4.80 -10.67
N PRO A 5 9.49 5.37 -10.04
CA PRO A 5 10.87 5.07 -10.40
C PRO A 5 11.23 3.61 -10.10
N ASP A 6 12.21 3.08 -10.81
CA ASP A 6 12.89 1.85 -10.38
C ASP A 6 13.56 2.09 -9.01
N VAL A 7 13.73 1.04 -8.20
CA VAL A 7 14.25 1.15 -6.83
C VAL A 7 15.62 1.84 -6.78
N ASP A 8 16.49 1.55 -7.75
CA ASP A 8 17.83 2.12 -7.90
C ASP A 8 17.83 3.57 -8.43
N LYS A 9 16.71 4.03 -8.98
CA LYS A 9 16.53 5.38 -9.53
C LYS A 9 15.68 6.29 -8.64
N ALA A 10 15.18 5.78 -7.51
CA ALA A 10 14.37 6.54 -6.59
C ALA A 10 15.21 7.64 -5.91
N PRO A 11 14.83 8.93 -6.03
CA PRO A 11 15.63 10.02 -5.46
C PRO A 11 15.53 10.09 -3.92
N SER A 12 14.55 9.41 -3.33
CA SER A 12 14.35 9.30 -1.87
C SER A 12 13.42 8.14 -1.54
N ASN A 13 13.18 7.91 -0.24
CA ASN A 13 12.16 7.01 0.29
C ASN A 13 10.80 7.71 0.55
N ILE A 14 10.61 8.93 0.06
CA ILE A 14 9.36 9.70 0.22
C ILE A 14 8.46 9.45 -0.99
N ALA A 15 7.22 9.00 -0.72
CA ALA A 15 6.21 8.72 -1.74
C ALA A 15 5.06 9.74 -1.70
N ILE A 16 4.52 10.06 -2.87
CA ILE A 16 3.37 10.97 -3.01
C ILE A 16 2.07 10.20 -2.72
N LEU A 17 1.25 10.70 -1.80
CA LEU A 17 0.09 9.98 -1.28
C LEU A 17 -1.23 10.23 -2.04
N GLY A 18 -1.21 11.06 -3.10
CA GLY A 18 -2.42 11.42 -3.83
C GLY A 18 -3.26 12.49 -3.12
N ARG A 19 -2.62 13.42 -2.43
CA ARG A 19 -3.25 14.61 -1.82
C ARG A 19 -2.45 15.83 -2.25
N TYR A 20 -3.13 16.79 -2.85
CA TYR A 20 -2.49 17.94 -3.45
C TYR A 20 -3.31 19.20 -3.17
N ILE A 21 -2.61 20.31 -2.97
CA ILE A 21 -3.14 21.66 -3.06
C ILE A 21 -2.29 22.32 -4.14
N ILE A 22 -2.88 22.53 -5.31
CA ILE A 22 -2.16 22.95 -6.51
C ILE A 22 -2.74 24.28 -6.98
N THR A 23 -1.87 25.18 -7.40
CA THR A 23 -2.29 26.43 -8.03
C THR A 23 -2.97 26.15 -9.38
N PRO A 24 -3.85 27.05 -9.87
CA PRO A 24 -4.52 26.85 -11.15
C PRO A 24 -3.58 26.76 -12.37
N ALA A 25 -2.34 27.25 -12.26
CA ALA A 25 -1.35 27.19 -13.35
C ALA A 25 -1.08 25.76 -13.87
N ILE A 26 -1.37 24.75 -13.05
CA ILE A 26 -1.28 23.35 -13.46
C ILE A 26 -2.18 23.00 -14.66
N PHE A 27 -3.30 23.70 -14.85
CA PHE A 27 -4.23 23.40 -15.94
C PHE A 27 -3.64 23.70 -17.31
N ASP A 28 -2.95 24.84 -17.46
CA ASP A 28 -2.28 25.21 -18.71
C ASP A 28 -1.15 24.21 -19.06
N ILE A 29 -0.46 23.70 -18.03
CA ILE A 29 0.54 22.65 -18.19
C ILE A 29 -0.10 21.35 -18.63
N LEU A 30 -1.16 20.90 -17.94
CA LEU A 30 -1.87 19.65 -18.25
C LEU A 30 -2.50 19.65 -19.65
N GLU A 31 -2.98 20.80 -20.13
CA GLU A 31 -3.54 20.94 -21.48
C GLU A 31 -2.51 20.61 -22.58
N ASN A 32 -1.24 20.93 -22.34
CA ASN A 32 -0.14 20.75 -23.30
C ASN A 32 0.80 19.59 -22.95
N GLN A 33 0.48 18.83 -21.89
CA GLN A 33 1.31 17.74 -21.40
C GLN A 33 1.25 16.55 -22.35
N GLU A 34 2.42 16.06 -22.76
CA GLU A 34 2.53 14.84 -23.57
C GLU A 34 2.34 13.58 -22.71
N PRO A 35 1.85 12.46 -23.29
CA PRO A 35 1.74 11.19 -22.58
C PRO A 35 3.08 10.71 -22.03
N GLY A 36 3.09 10.37 -20.74
CA GLY A 36 4.24 9.85 -20.02
C GLY A 36 4.20 8.33 -19.85
N LYS A 37 4.50 7.87 -18.64
CA LYS A 37 4.52 6.45 -18.30
C LYS A 37 3.15 5.81 -18.57
N GLY A 38 3.16 4.68 -19.29
CA GLY A 38 1.94 3.95 -19.64
C GLY A 38 1.10 4.60 -20.75
N GLY A 39 1.58 5.68 -21.38
CA GLY A 39 0.82 6.40 -22.41
C GLY A 39 -0.31 7.27 -21.84
N GLU A 40 -0.25 7.61 -20.55
CA GLU A 40 -1.22 8.46 -19.86
C GLU A 40 -0.66 9.87 -19.65
N ILE A 41 -1.54 10.86 -19.56
CA ILE A 41 -1.17 12.20 -19.10
C ILE A 41 -0.98 12.14 -17.58
N GLN A 42 0.26 12.21 -17.13
CA GLN A 42 0.63 12.05 -15.72
C GLN A 42 0.63 13.38 -14.98
N LEU A 43 -0.09 13.46 -13.87
CA LEU A 43 -0.05 14.62 -12.98
C LEU A 43 1.35 14.83 -12.38
N THR A 44 2.11 13.76 -12.13
CA THR A 44 3.47 13.83 -11.57
C THR A 44 4.42 14.58 -12.50
N ASP A 45 4.29 14.37 -13.81
CA ASP A 45 5.13 15.04 -14.81
C ASP A 45 4.72 16.52 -14.93
N ALA A 46 3.42 16.83 -14.91
CA ALA A 46 2.93 18.20 -14.91
C ALA A 46 3.35 18.98 -13.63
N LEU A 47 3.34 18.33 -12.47
CA LEU A 47 3.84 18.92 -11.22
C LEU A 47 5.35 19.16 -11.27
N GLN A 48 6.11 18.33 -11.98
CA GLN A 48 7.53 18.57 -12.20
C GLN A 48 7.75 19.82 -13.05
N THR A 49 7.01 19.98 -14.14
CA THR A 49 7.02 21.21 -14.96
C THR A 49 6.61 22.44 -14.15
N LEU A 50 5.58 22.31 -13.29
CA LEU A 50 5.15 23.40 -12.42
C LEU A 50 6.24 23.79 -11.40
N ALA A 51 7.02 22.82 -10.91
CA ALA A 51 8.14 23.06 -9.99
C ALA A 51 9.27 23.91 -10.59
N ASP A 52 9.38 23.94 -11.93
CA ASP A 52 10.34 24.80 -12.63
C ASP A 52 9.86 26.27 -12.71
N GLN A 53 8.56 26.51 -12.51
CA GLN A 53 7.92 27.82 -12.60
C GLN A 53 7.66 28.45 -11.23
N GLU A 54 7.31 27.64 -10.23
CA GLU A 54 7.00 28.08 -8.87
C GLU A 54 7.47 27.08 -7.81
N ALA A 55 7.55 27.57 -6.56
CA ALA A 55 7.98 26.75 -5.45
C ALA A 55 6.93 25.69 -5.07
N ILE A 56 7.30 24.42 -5.18
CA ILE A 56 6.50 23.28 -4.71
C ILE A 56 7.08 22.72 -3.41
N TYR A 57 6.20 22.49 -2.44
CA TYR A 57 6.57 21.96 -1.12
C TYR A 57 5.98 20.57 -0.91
N ALA A 58 6.78 19.67 -0.33
CA ALA A 58 6.29 18.39 0.16
C ALA A 58 5.87 18.52 1.62
N TYR A 59 4.65 18.08 1.94
CA TYR A 59 4.21 17.94 3.32
C TYR A 59 4.41 16.49 3.78
N ASN A 60 5.26 16.29 4.78
CA ASN A 60 5.47 14.98 5.37
C ASN A 60 4.32 14.66 6.33
N PHE A 61 3.34 13.89 5.85
CA PHE A 61 2.17 13.53 6.64
C PHE A 61 2.53 12.50 7.73
N GLU A 62 2.14 12.81 8.96
CA GLU A 62 2.20 11.87 10.09
C GLU A 62 0.86 11.15 10.27
N GLY A 63 0.86 9.84 10.09
CA GLY A 63 -0.31 9.00 10.32
C GLY A 63 -0.19 7.64 9.62
N ARG A 64 -1.23 6.82 9.76
CA ARG A 64 -1.31 5.52 9.09
C ARG A 64 -2.02 5.66 7.75
N ARG A 65 -1.32 5.30 6.67
CA ARG A 65 -1.89 5.14 5.34
C ARG A 65 -2.27 3.69 5.11
N TYR A 66 -3.39 3.49 4.42
CA TYR A 66 -3.70 2.23 3.76
C TYR A 66 -3.76 2.47 2.26
N ASP A 67 -3.11 1.59 1.48
CA ASP A 67 -3.30 1.56 0.04
C ASP A 67 -4.43 0.61 -0.30
N VAL A 68 -5.64 1.14 -0.44
CA VAL A 68 -6.84 0.34 -0.76
C VAL A 68 -6.95 0.00 -2.25
N GLY A 69 -6.04 0.49 -3.08
CA GLY A 69 -5.91 0.05 -4.48
C GLY A 69 -5.22 -1.32 -4.59
N ASP A 70 -4.42 -1.69 -3.59
CA ASP A 70 -3.85 -3.02 -3.46
C ASP A 70 -4.78 -3.96 -2.66
N LYS A 71 -4.81 -5.24 -3.07
CA LYS A 71 -5.71 -6.24 -2.46
C LYS A 71 -5.36 -6.52 -1.00
N LEU A 72 -4.07 -6.59 -0.67
CA LEU A 72 -3.63 -6.83 0.70
C LEU A 72 -3.87 -5.57 1.54
N GLY A 73 -3.50 -4.40 1.03
CA GLY A 73 -3.74 -3.12 1.71
C GLY A 73 -5.24 -2.86 1.99
N PHE A 74 -6.14 -3.26 1.08
CA PHE A 74 -7.58 -3.23 1.31
C PHE A 74 -8.02 -4.12 2.49
N LEU A 75 -7.48 -5.34 2.58
CA LEU A 75 -7.81 -6.27 3.68
C LEU A 75 -7.25 -5.77 5.01
N GLU A 76 -6.03 -5.25 5.03
CA GLU A 76 -5.43 -4.64 6.22
C GLU A 76 -6.27 -3.48 6.73
N ALA A 77 -6.66 -2.56 5.84
CA ALA A 77 -7.55 -1.46 6.17
C ALA A 77 -8.86 -1.99 6.77
N THR A 78 -9.49 -2.96 6.12
CA THR A 78 -10.75 -3.55 6.58
C THR A 78 -10.62 -4.11 8.00
N VAL A 79 -9.53 -4.85 8.27
CA VAL A 79 -9.25 -5.40 9.59
C VAL A 79 -9.08 -4.29 10.62
N ASP A 80 -8.20 -3.33 10.37
CA ASP A 80 -7.93 -2.26 11.32
C ASP A 80 -9.15 -1.38 11.63
N PHE A 81 -10.00 -1.12 10.63
CA PHE A 81 -11.23 -0.36 10.83
C PHE A 81 -12.32 -1.18 11.54
N ALA A 82 -12.41 -2.49 11.31
CA ALA A 82 -13.31 -3.36 12.06
C ALA A 82 -12.91 -3.43 13.54
N LEU A 83 -11.60 -3.54 13.83
CA LEU A 83 -11.08 -3.60 15.20
C LEU A 83 -11.20 -2.29 15.99
N LYS A 84 -11.41 -1.16 15.31
CA LYS A 84 -11.71 0.13 15.94
C LYS A 84 -13.17 0.28 16.39
N ARG A 85 -14.07 -0.59 15.91
CA ARG A 85 -15.51 -0.53 16.22
C ARG A 85 -15.80 -1.35 17.50
N PRO A 86 -16.20 -0.71 18.61
CA PRO A 86 -16.43 -1.41 19.88
C PRO A 86 -17.40 -2.59 19.76
N GLU A 87 -18.43 -2.46 18.93
CA GLU A 87 -19.46 -3.46 18.70
C GLU A 87 -19.03 -4.66 17.85
N LEU A 88 -17.91 -4.56 17.12
CA LEU A 88 -17.38 -5.65 16.29
C LEU A 88 -16.07 -6.23 16.81
N ARG A 89 -15.33 -5.45 17.61
CA ARG A 89 -13.93 -5.72 17.93
C ARG A 89 -13.72 -7.12 18.52
N ASP A 90 -14.46 -7.48 19.56
CA ASP A 90 -14.17 -8.67 20.35
C ASP A 90 -14.50 -9.96 19.57
N GLU A 91 -15.70 -10.05 18.99
CA GLU A 91 -16.12 -11.17 18.15
C GLU A 91 -15.20 -11.33 16.92
N PHE A 92 -14.82 -10.22 16.29
CA PHE A 92 -13.94 -10.26 15.12
C PHE A 92 -12.50 -10.63 15.47
N MET A 93 -11.97 -10.19 16.62
CA MET A 93 -10.66 -10.61 17.12
C MET A 93 -10.61 -12.11 17.38
N GLU A 94 -11.66 -12.68 17.98
CA GLU A 94 -11.76 -14.13 18.21
C GLU A 94 -11.77 -14.89 16.88
N PHE A 95 -12.55 -14.42 15.91
CA PHE A 95 -12.55 -14.97 14.55
C PHE A 95 -11.14 -14.95 13.93
N LEU A 96 -10.42 -13.82 13.98
CA LEU A 96 -9.07 -13.71 13.42
C LEU A 96 -8.07 -14.68 14.10
N ARG A 97 -8.13 -14.81 15.42
CA ARG A 97 -7.30 -15.77 16.18
C ARG A 97 -7.55 -17.21 15.70
N SER A 98 -8.82 -17.60 15.52
CA SER A 98 -9.18 -18.93 15.02
C SER A 98 -8.55 -19.27 13.66
N LYS A 99 -8.37 -18.26 12.78
CA LYS A 99 -7.73 -18.46 11.46
C LYS A 99 -6.21 -18.56 11.55
N GLY A 100 -5.59 -17.85 12.48
CA GLY A 100 -4.15 -17.96 12.76
C GLY A 100 -3.76 -19.31 13.34
N GLU A 101 -4.60 -19.90 14.20
CA GLU A 101 -4.35 -21.17 14.87
C GLU A 101 -4.45 -22.39 13.92
N HIS A 102 -5.26 -22.30 12.87
CA HIS A 102 -5.37 -23.35 11.85
C HIS A 102 -4.05 -23.65 11.13
N LYS A 103 -3.09 -22.71 11.07
CA LYS A 103 -1.76 -22.95 10.48
C LYS A 103 -0.88 -23.80 11.40
N LYS A 104 -0.89 -23.56 12.72
CA LYS A 104 -0.08 -24.33 13.69
C LYS A 104 -0.52 -25.79 13.78
N ALA A 105 -1.82 -26.07 13.71
CA ALA A 105 -2.33 -27.43 13.82
C ALA A 105 -2.02 -28.33 12.60
N LYS A 106 -1.78 -27.74 11.41
CA LYS A 106 -1.37 -28.50 10.22
C LYS A 106 0.13 -28.79 10.19
N GLU A 107 0.97 -27.84 10.59
CA GLU A 107 2.43 -28.03 10.68
C GLU A 107 2.81 -29.11 11.70
N VAL A 108 2.12 -29.16 12.85
CA VAL A 108 2.34 -30.20 13.86
C VAL A 108 1.90 -31.58 13.37
N LYS A 109 0.81 -31.69 12.59
CA LYS A 109 0.34 -33.00 12.10
C LYS A 109 1.20 -33.59 10.98
N VAL A 110 1.87 -32.76 10.18
CA VAL A 110 2.78 -33.24 9.12
C VAL A 110 4.07 -33.80 9.73
N ASN A 111 4.67 -33.11 10.72
CA ASN A 111 5.88 -33.62 11.39
C ASN A 111 5.66 -34.90 12.20
N VAL A 112 4.45 -35.15 12.73
CA VAL A 112 4.17 -36.35 13.54
C VAL A 112 3.90 -37.58 12.67
N MET A 113 3.50 -37.42 11.40
CA MET A 113 3.24 -38.57 10.51
C MET A 113 4.50 -39.12 9.84
N ASP A 114 5.57 -38.32 9.70
CA ASP A 114 6.82 -38.76 9.07
C ASP A 114 7.76 -39.53 10.03
N GLU A 115 7.57 -39.43 11.35
CA GLU A 115 8.37 -40.20 12.33
C GLU A 115 7.81 -41.60 12.65
N VAL A 116 6.57 -41.91 12.28
CA VAL A 116 5.90 -43.18 12.65
C VAL A 116 6.07 -44.28 11.58
N ALA A 117 6.78 -44.00 10.48
CA ALA A 117 6.97 -44.94 9.36
C ALA A 117 8.33 -45.66 9.33
N ILE A 118 9.06 -45.74 10.47
CA ILE A 118 10.40 -46.37 10.51
C ILE A 118 10.43 -47.73 11.26
N ASP A 119 9.40 -48.10 12.03
CA ASP A 119 9.37 -49.40 12.72
C ASP A 119 8.23 -50.29 12.26
N ALA A 120 8.42 -50.94 11.12
CA ALA A 120 7.71 -52.18 10.74
C ALA A 120 8.51 -52.95 9.67
N GLU A 121 9.60 -53.59 10.09
CA GLU A 121 10.11 -54.82 9.46
C GLU A 121 9.32 -56.04 9.99
#